data_AF-A0A256YKX6-F1
#
_entry.id   AF-A0A256YKX6-F1
#
_cell.length_a   1.000
_cell.length_b   1.000
_cell.length_c   1.000
_cell.angle_alpha   90.00
_cell.angle_beta   90.00
_cell.angle_gamma   90.00
#
_symmetry.space_group_name_H-M   'P 1'
#
loop_
_entity.id
_entity.type
_entity.pdbx_description
1 polymer ?
#
loop_
_entity_poly.entity_id
_entity_poly.type
_entity_poly.pdbx_seq_one_letter_code
_entity_poly.pdbx_strand_id
1 'polypeptide(L)'
;QWFVERINSVHGKIKSLIKNIPKLSEIPLVDYGKYRLTDASYYIGAFLLYILHRLAGDQCFYKAIKNFLNKYRDRKATLEDFKETIRETCGEKVERFLKDWIYTTKPIKQLSQMNIEEIIDQYKI
;
A
#
# COMPACT_ATOMS: atom_id res chain seq x y z
N GLN A 1 -3.69 19.07 -11.17
CA GLN A 1 -5.06 18.86 -11.68
C GLN A 1 -5.25 17.43 -12.20
N TRP A 2 -4.56 17.01 -13.28
CA TRP A 2 -4.73 15.66 -13.87
C TRP A 2 -4.38 14.47 -12.95
N PHE A 3 -3.33 14.57 -12.14
CA PHE A 3 -2.87 13.43 -11.32
C PHE A 3 -3.87 13.11 -10.20
N VAL A 4 -4.45 14.13 -9.56
CA VAL A 4 -5.48 13.96 -8.53
C VAL A 4 -6.74 13.32 -9.13
N GLU A 5 -7.16 13.77 -10.32
CA GLU A 5 -8.27 13.15 -11.07
C GLU A 5 -7.99 11.67 -11.37
N ARG A 6 -6.75 11.33 -11.77
CA ARG A 6 -6.34 9.94 -12.00
C ARG A 6 -6.41 9.10 -10.73
N ILE A 7 -5.93 9.61 -9.59
CA ILE A 7 -6.01 8.91 -8.30
C ILE A 7 -7.48 8.68 -7.91
N ASN A 8 -8.33 9.69 -8.04
CA ASN A 8 -9.76 9.56 -7.73
C ASN A 8 -10.46 8.56 -8.65
N SER A 9 -10.12 8.53 -9.95
CA SER A 9 -10.64 7.55 -10.90
C SER A 9 -10.24 6.11 -10.51
N VAL A 10 -8.96 5.89 -10.15
CA VAL A 10 -8.50 4.56 -9.72
C VAL A 10 -9.13 4.17 -8.38
N HIS A 11 -9.31 5.11 -7.46
CA HIS A 11 -10.00 4.87 -6.20
C HIS A 11 -11.47 4.46 -6.43
N GLY A 12 -12.16 5.07 -7.39
CA GLY A 12 -13.49 4.62 -7.82
C GLY A 12 -13.51 3.17 -8.33
N LYS A 13 -12.49 2.77 -9.11
CA LYS A 13 -12.34 1.37 -9.55
C LYS A 13 -12.10 0.42 -8.38
N ILE A 14 -11.30 0.82 -7.41
CA ILE A 14 -11.06 0.05 -6.17
C ILE A 14 -12.36 -0.16 -5.40
N LYS A 15 -13.20 0.88 -5.25
CA LYS A 15 -14.51 0.74 -4.60
C LYS A 15 -15.40 -0.29 -5.32
N SER A 16 -15.45 -0.25 -6.65
CA SER A 16 -16.18 -1.24 -7.44
C SER A 16 -15.59 -2.65 -7.26
N LEU A 17 -14.26 -2.77 -7.25
CA LEU A 17 -13.56 -4.04 -7.06
C LEU A 17 -13.89 -4.67 -5.70
N ILE A 18 -13.84 -3.88 -4.62
CA ILE A 18 -14.17 -4.33 -3.27
C ILE A 18 -15.62 -4.82 -3.19
N LYS A 19 -16.55 -4.10 -3.81
CA LYS A 19 -17.97 -4.51 -3.86
C LYS A 19 -18.15 -5.85 -4.59
N ASN A 20 -17.40 -6.07 -5.67
CA ASN A 20 -17.54 -7.25 -6.52
C ASN A 20 -16.76 -8.46 -5.99
N ILE A 21 -15.79 -8.25 -5.09
CA ILE A 21 -14.96 -9.31 -4.50
C ILE A 21 -15.03 -9.20 -2.96
N PRO A 22 -16.13 -9.67 -2.33
CA PRO A 22 -16.32 -9.57 -0.88
C PRO A 22 -15.19 -10.19 -0.06
N LYS A 23 -14.53 -11.23 -0.60
CA LYS A 23 -13.41 -11.93 0.04
C LYS A 23 -12.21 -11.02 0.34
N LEU A 24 -12.10 -9.86 -0.30
CA LEU A 24 -11.06 -8.87 0.02
C LEU A 24 -11.16 -8.40 1.47
N SER A 25 -12.35 -8.35 2.05
CA SER A 25 -12.54 -7.99 3.47
C SER A 25 -12.00 -9.02 4.47
N GLU A 26 -11.61 -10.21 4.00
CA GLU A 26 -11.14 -11.33 4.83
C GLU A 26 -9.65 -11.64 4.62
N ILE A 27 -9.10 -11.27 3.46
CA ILE A 27 -7.73 -11.63 3.07
C ILE A 27 -6.82 -10.40 3.19
N PRO A 28 -5.73 -10.44 3.97
CA PRO A 28 -4.76 -9.36 3.98
C PRO A 28 -3.94 -9.32 2.68
N LEU A 29 -3.38 -8.15 2.35
CA LEU A 29 -2.61 -7.95 1.11
C LEU A 29 -1.48 -8.97 0.94
N VAL A 30 -0.80 -9.32 2.04
CA VAL A 30 0.28 -10.32 2.05
C VAL A 30 -0.12 -11.68 1.48
N ASP A 31 -1.41 -12.02 1.52
CA ASP A 31 -1.93 -13.31 1.07
C ASP A 31 -2.62 -13.26 -0.30
N TYR A 32 -2.72 -12.09 -0.95
CA TYR A 32 -3.42 -11.96 -2.24
C TYR A 32 -2.91 -12.92 -3.32
N GLY A 33 -1.60 -13.17 -3.37
CA GLY A 33 -1.00 -14.12 -4.31
C GLY A 33 -1.51 -15.56 -4.09
N LYS A 34 -1.73 -15.97 -2.83
CA LYS A 34 -2.24 -17.31 -2.50
C LYS A 34 -3.67 -17.52 -2.99
N TYR A 35 -4.46 -16.45 -3.05
CA TYR A 35 -5.85 -16.47 -3.46
C TYR A 35 -6.10 -15.99 -4.89
N ARG A 36 -5.03 -15.78 -5.68
CA ARG A 36 -5.11 -15.32 -7.09
C ARG A 36 -5.87 -13.99 -7.25
N LEU A 37 -5.74 -13.09 -6.28
CA LEU A 37 -6.36 -11.77 -6.28
C LEU A 37 -5.53 -10.75 -7.08
N THR A 38 -5.24 -11.06 -8.35
CA THR A 38 -4.28 -10.32 -9.18
C THR A 38 -4.68 -8.86 -9.41
N ASP A 39 -5.94 -8.60 -9.77
CA ASP A 39 -6.44 -7.24 -9.99
C ASP A 39 -6.36 -6.40 -8.71
N ALA A 40 -6.76 -6.99 -7.57
CA ALA A 40 -6.66 -6.35 -6.27
C ALA A 40 -5.21 -6.07 -5.88
N SER A 41 -4.29 -6.99 -6.17
CA SER A 41 -2.86 -6.79 -5.95
C SER A 41 -2.33 -5.58 -6.72
N TYR A 42 -2.77 -5.41 -7.98
CA TYR A 42 -2.36 -4.28 -8.80
C TYR A 42 -2.88 -2.94 -8.25
N TYR A 43 -4.18 -2.86 -7.98
CA TYR A 43 -4.78 -1.60 -7.53
C TYR A 43 -4.42 -1.23 -6.10
N ILE A 44 -4.52 -2.18 -5.17
CA ILE A 44 -4.26 -1.91 -3.74
C ILE A 44 -2.76 -1.78 -3.49
N GLY A 45 -1.93 -2.57 -4.16
CA GLY A 45 -0.47 -2.42 -4.10
C GLY A 45 0.00 -1.05 -4.62
N ALA A 46 -0.59 -0.55 -5.71
CA ALA A 46 -0.30 0.81 -6.19
C ALA A 46 -0.69 1.88 -5.16
N PHE A 47 -1.83 1.73 -4.49
CA PHE A 47 -2.26 2.68 -3.45
C PHE A 47 -1.41 2.60 -2.19
N LEU A 48 -0.93 1.40 -1.82
CA LEU A 48 0.04 1.22 -0.75
C LEU A 48 1.29 2.07 -1.01
N LEU A 49 1.85 1.95 -2.21
CA LEU A 49 3.04 2.71 -2.59
C LEU A 49 2.77 4.22 -2.67
N TYR A 50 1.61 4.63 -3.20
CA TYR A 50 1.22 6.03 -3.28
C TYR A 50 1.10 6.68 -1.89
N ILE A 51 0.38 6.04 -0.97
CA ILE A 51 0.19 6.57 0.39
C ILE A 51 1.51 6.50 1.16
N LEU A 52 2.29 5.43 1.01
CA LEU A 52 3.62 5.33 1.59
C LEU A 52 4.50 6.51 1.15
N HIS A 53 4.51 6.84 -0.14
CA HIS A 53 5.27 7.97 -0.67
C HIS A 53 4.81 9.29 -0.03
N ARG A 54 3.50 9.51 0.08
CA ARG A 54 2.92 10.70 0.76
C ARG A 54 3.32 10.80 2.24
N LEU A 55 3.45 9.68 2.95
CA LEU A 55 3.82 9.63 4.37
C LEU A 55 5.34 9.72 4.60
N ALA A 56 6.13 9.04 3.78
CA ALA A 56 7.58 8.97 3.90
C ALA A 56 8.27 10.25 3.41
N GLY A 57 7.69 10.89 2.39
CA GLY A 57 8.30 11.98 1.63
C GLY A 57 9.28 11.47 0.57
N ASP A 58 9.52 12.27 -0.46
CA ASP A 58 10.31 11.93 -1.66
C ASP A 58 11.67 11.32 -1.35
N GLN A 59 12.49 12.03 -0.57
CA GLN A 59 13.85 11.62 -0.27
C GLN A 59 13.89 10.23 0.37
N CYS A 60 12.99 9.99 1.33
CA CYS A 60 12.99 8.73 2.03
C CYS A 60 12.44 7.60 1.17
N PHE A 61 11.30 7.84 0.52
CA PHE A 61 10.67 6.87 -0.36
C PHE A 61 11.63 6.38 -1.45
N TYR A 62 12.23 7.30 -2.20
CA TYR A 62 13.15 6.93 -3.28
C TYR A 62 14.40 6.21 -2.78
N LYS A 63 14.96 6.65 -1.65
CA LYS A 63 16.10 5.96 -1.02
C LYS A 63 15.72 4.54 -0.60
N ALA A 64 14.55 4.36 0.00
CA ALA A 64 14.09 3.06 0.48
C ALA A 64 13.81 2.08 -0.67
N ILE A 65 13.16 2.53 -1.75
CA ILE A 65 12.96 1.72 -2.96
C ILE A 65 14.30 1.33 -3.59
N LYS A 66 15.25 2.27 -3.72
CA LYS A 66 16.60 1.98 -4.22
C LYS A 66 17.32 0.94 -3.35
N ASN A 67 17.24 1.09 -2.03
CA ASN A 67 17.83 0.15 -1.08
C ASN A 67 17.22 -1.24 -1.23
N PHE A 68 15.89 -1.34 -1.32
CA PHE A 68 15.18 -2.61 -1.51
C PHE A 68 15.61 -3.31 -2.80
N LEU A 69 15.56 -2.60 -3.93
CA LEU A 69 15.94 -3.17 -5.24
C LEU A 69 17.40 -3.61 -5.28
N ASN A 70 18.31 -2.88 -4.61
CA ASN A 70 19.72 -3.28 -4.53
C ASN A 70 19.93 -4.49 -3.60
N LYS A 71 19.30 -4.50 -2.42
CA LYS A 71 19.44 -5.56 -1.40
C LYS A 71 18.88 -6.91 -1.88
N TYR A 72 17.91 -6.89 -2.80
CA TYR A 72 17.24 -8.09 -3.30
C TYR A 72 17.34 -8.26 -4.83
N ARG A 73 18.35 -7.67 -5.48
CA ARG A 73 18.52 -7.75 -6.95
C ARG A 73 18.58 -9.18 -7.48
N ASP A 74 19.35 -10.03 -6.78
CA ASP A 74 19.68 -11.38 -7.23
C ASP A 74 19.05 -12.48 -6.34
N ARG A 75 18.03 -12.13 -5.56
CA ARG A 75 17.34 -13.06 -4.65
C ARG A 75 15.87 -12.70 -4.47
N LYS A 76 15.08 -13.67 -4.02
CA LYS A 76 13.66 -13.45 -3.70
C LYS A 76 13.51 -12.49 -2.52
N ALA A 77 12.47 -11.68 -2.55
CA ALA A 77 12.07 -10.80 -1.46
C ALA A 77 10.60 -11.03 -1.10
N THR A 78 10.27 -10.81 0.16
CA THR A 78 8.91 -10.88 0.70
C THR A 78 8.37 -9.48 1.01
N LEU A 79 7.09 -9.39 1.38
CA LEU A 79 6.52 -8.14 1.88
C LEU A 79 7.08 -7.75 3.26
N GLU A 80 7.57 -8.72 4.02
CA GLU A 80 8.30 -8.45 5.28
C GLU A 80 9.65 -7.80 4.99
N ASP A 81 10.39 -8.31 4.02
CA ASP A 81 11.64 -7.70 3.54
C ASP A 81 11.43 -6.25 3.06
N PHE A 82 10.31 -6.02 2.35
CA PHE A 82 9.92 -4.69 1.91
C PHE A 82 9.65 -3.79 3.12
N LYS A 83 8.76 -4.21 4.03
CA LYS A 83 8.42 -3.45 5.25
C LYS A 83 9.66 -3.07 6.05
N GLU A 84 10.54 -4.04 6.32
CA GLU A 84 11.78 -3.79 7.08
C GLU A 84 12.72 -2.83 6.36
N THR A 85 12.90 -2.97 5.04
CA THR A 85 13.75 -2.04 4.29
C THR A 85 13.22 -0.61 4.33
N ILE A 86 11.90 -0.44 4.25
CA ILE A 86 11.25 0.86 4.39
C ILE A 86 11.43 1.42 5.82
N ARG A 87 11.21 0.62 6.87
CA ARG A 87 11.39 1.01 8.28
C ARG A 87 12.83 1.41 8.58
N GLU A 88 13.80 0.59 8.16
CA GLU A 88 15.25 0.85 8.30
C GLU A 88 15.65 2.17 7.63
N THR A 89 15.01 2.53 6.50
CA THR A 89 15.35 3.75 5.74
C THR A 89 14.58 4.99 6.21
N CYS A 90 13.31 4.83 6.61
CA CYS A 90 12.38 5.93 6.89
C CYS A 90 11.99 6.11 8.35
N GLY A 91 12.47 5.23 9.23
CA GLY A 91 12.17 5.22 10.65
C GLY A 91 10.77 4.70 10.96
N GLU A 92 10.44 4.67 12.26
CA GLU A 92 9.23 4.04 12.79
C GLU A 92 7.92 4.75 12.38
N LYS A 93 8.00 5.98 11.87
CA LYS A 93 6.82 6.79 11.50
C LYS A 93 5.92 6.14 10.44
N VAL A 94 6.48 5.27 9.58
CA VAL A 94 5.73 4.56 8.53
C VAL A 94 5.33 3.14 8.93
N GLU A 95 5.80 2.65 10.09
CA GLU A 95 5.63 1.25 10.48
C GLU A 95 4.16 0.90 10.74
N ARG A 96 3.43 1.79 11.43
CA ARG A 96 1.98 1.62 11.67
C ARG A 96 1.21 1.47 10.36
N PHE A 97 1.50 2.34 9.39
CA PHE A 97 0.85 2.29 8.08
C PHE A 97 1.12 0.97 7.36
N LEU A 98 2.38 0.55 7.29
CA LEU A 98 2.76 -0.69 6.60
C LEU A 98 2.17 -1.93 7.27
N LYS A 99 2.16 -1.98 8.61
CA LYS A 99 1.52 -3.07 9.37
C LYS A 99 0.04 -3.18 9.03
N ASP A 100 -0.68 -2.07 9.11
CA ASP A 100 -2.11 -2.01 8.81
C ASP A 100 -2.40 -2.41 7.35
N TRP A 101 -1.62 -1.91 6.38
CA TRP A 101 -1.89 -2.12 4.96
C TRP A 101 -1.44 -3.47 4.40
N ILE A 102 -0.39 -4.07 4.95
CA ILE A 102 0.16 -5.34 4.44
C ILE A 102 -0.48 -6.54 5.14
N TYR A 103 -0.66 -6.47 6.46
CA TYR A 103 -0.95 -7.65 7.28
C TYR A 103 -2.38 -7.67 7.85
N THR A 104 -3.21 -6.69 7.51
CA THR A 104 -4.61 -6.64 7.94
C THR A 104 -5.53 -6.35 6.76
N THR A 105 -6.84 -6.43 6.99
CA THR A 105 -7.88 -6.05 6.02
C THR A 105 -8.38 -4.62 6.20
N LYS A 106 -7.78 -3.84 7.11
CA LYS A 106 -8.07 -2.43 7.34
C LYS A 106 -8.05 -1.56 6.06
N PRO A 107 -7.11 -1.71 5.10
CA PRO A 107 -7.15 -0.92 3.87
C PRO A 107 -8.46 -1.10 3.07
N ILE A 108 -9.08 -2.28 3.10
CA ILE A 108 -10.35 -2.52 2.39
C ILE A 108 -11.48 -1.70 2.99
N LYS A 109 -11.57 -1.65 4.32
CA LYS A 109 -12.55 -0.81 5.01
C LYS A 109 -12.30 0.67 4.73
N GLN A 110 -11.05 1.11 4.84
CA GLN A 110 -10.63 2.49 4.57
C GLN A 110 -10.98 2.91 3.14
N LEU A 111 -10.54 2.15 2.13
CA LEU A 111 -10.77 2.47 0.72
C LEU A 111 -12.25 2.45 0.31
N SER A 112 -13.09 1.68 1.03
CA SER A 112 -14.53 1.65 0.80
C SER A 112 -15.26 2.89 1.35
N GLN A 113 -14.81 3.40 2.50
CA GLN A 113 -15.58 4.35 3.31
C GLN A 113 -15.03 5.78 3.27
N MET A 114 -13.74 5.94 2.98
CA MET A 114 -13.01 7.20 3.13
C MET A 114 -12.45 7.66 1.79
N ASN A 115 -12.14 8.95 1.68
CA ASN A 115 -11.31 9.49 0.60
C ASN A 115 -9.81 9.34 0.94
N ILE A 116 -8.93 9.56 -0.04
CA ILE A 116 -7.51 9.26 0.11
C ILE A 116 -6.78 10.20 1.07
N GLU A 117 -7.18 11.47 1.12
CA GLU A 117 -6.56 12.43 2.06
C GLU A 117 -6.93 12.07 3.51
N GLU A 118 -8.18 11.68 3.78
CA GLU A 118 -8.59 11.21 5.10
C GLU A 118 -7.80 9.96 5.55
N ILE A 119 -7.53 9.04 4.62
CA ILE A 119 -6.71 7.85 4.92
C ILE A 119 -5.28 8.27 5.26
N ILE A 120 -4.69 9.16 4.46
CA ILE A 120 -3.32 9.67 4.71
C ILE A 120 -3.26 10.35 6.09
N ASP A 121 -4.24 11.17 6.42
CA ASP A 121 -4.29 11.92 7.68
C ASP A 121 -4.33 11.01 8.91
N GLN A 122 -4.92 9.81 8.82
CA GLN A 122 -4.88 8.82 9.90
C GLN A 122 -3.47 8.29 10.22
N TYR A 123 -2.49 8.48 9.34
CA TYR A 123 -1.12 7.99 9.51
C TYR A 123 -0.09 9.11 9.62
N LYS A 124 -0.49 10.38 9.50
CA LYS A 124 0.37 11.50 9.85
C LYS A 124 0.64 11.50 11.37
N ILE A 125 1.85 11.89 11.74
CA ILE A 125 2.31 12.11 13.12
C ILE A 125 2.56 13.59 13.28
#